data_AF-A0A962VS71-F1
#
_entry.id   AF-A0A962VS71-F1
#
_cell.length_a   1.000
_cell.length_b   1.000
_cell.length_c   1.000
_cell.angle_alpha   90.00
_cell.angle_beta   90.00
_cell.angle_gamma   90.00
#
_symmetry.space_group_name_H-M   'P 1'
#
loop_
_entity.id
_entity.type
_entity.pdbx_description
1 polymer ?
#
loop_
_entity_poly.entity_id
_entity_poly.type
_entity_poly.pdbx_seq_one_letter_code
_entity_poly.pdbx_strand_id
1 'polypeptide(L)'
;GEIAAKKYIPDAQYFSYETEAEGVMETVNGKVDAFVYDSPYNLVANVQRGEGRLVFLDEPFTDEPIGWAIAQGDPEFLKAINGFLAKIKKDGAHAKLHKKWFKSTDWLKEVQ
;
A
#
# COMPACT_ATOMS: atom_id res chain seq x y z
N GLY A 1 -0.23 -8.04 -2.03
CA GLY A 1 0.50 -8.88 -1.05
C GLY A 1 0.47 -10.39 -1.32
N GLU A 2 -0.54 -11.12 -0.81
CA GLU A 2 -0.55 -12.60 -0.77
C GLU A 2 -0.31 -13.30 -2.12
N ILE A 3 -1.05 -12.89 -3.16
CA ILE A 3 -0.93 -13.47 -4.50
C ILE A 3 0.51 -13.34 -5.02
N ALA A 4 1.13 -12.19 -4.79
CA ALA A 4 2.51 -11.91 -5.21
C ALA A 4 3.51 -12.79 -4.45
N ALA A 5 3.35 -12.92 -3.12
CA ALA A 5 4.22 -13.76 -2.30
C ALA A 5 4.19 -15.23 -2.77
N LYS A 6 3.00 -15.82 -2.93
CA LYS A 6 2.85 -17.21 -3.40
C LYS A 6 3.39 -17.44 -4.80
N LYS A 7 3.32 -16.42 -5.68
CA LYS A 7 3.75 -16.53 -7.08
C LYS A 7 5.25 -16.36 -7.26
N TYR A 8 5.86 -15.37 -6.60
CA TYR A 8 7.23 -14.96 -6.84
C TYR A 8 8.23 -15.45 -5.78
N ILE A 9 7.74 -15.90 -4.62
CA ILE A 9 8.56 -16.42 -3.52
C ILE A 9 8.03 -17.80 -3.09
N PRO A 10 7.89 -18.78 -4.02
CA PRO A 10 7.17 -20.03 -3.76
C PRO A 10 7.87 -20.95 -2.76
N ASP A 11 9.19 -20.79 -2.58
CA ASP A 11 10.00 -21.64 -1.70
C ASP A 11 9.98 -21.19 -0.23
N ALA A 12 9.43 -20.00 0.06
CA ALA A 12 9.32 -19.49 1.42
C ALA A 12 8.12 -20.11 2.16
N GLN A 13 8.25 -20.29 3.48
CA GLN A 13 7.12 -20.66 4.32
C GLN A 13 6.15 -19.48 4.42
N TYR A 14 4.90 -19.70 3.97
CA TYR A 14 3.87 -18.67 3.97
C TYR A 14 3.02 -18.70 5.25
N PHE A 15 2.83 -17.52 5.84
CA PHE A 15 1.91 -17.29 6.95
C PHE A 15 0.95 -16.15 6.60
N SER A 16 -0.35 -16.40 6.75
CA SER A 16 -1.39 -15.37 6.62
C SER A 16 -1.80 -14.85 7.98
N TYR A 17 -2.09 -13.56 8.06
CA TYR A 17 -2.60 -12.90 9.26
C TYR A 17 -3.92 -12.20 8.95
N GLU A 18 -4.76 -11.97 9.96
CA GLU A 18 -6.07 -11.34 9.77
C GLU A 18 -5.93 -9.85 9.48
N THR A 19 -4.89 -9.21 10.03
CA THR A 19 -4.62 -7.78 9.85
C THR A 19 -3.18 -7.52 9.46
N GLU A 20 -2.94 -6.43 8.75
CA GLU A 20 -1.61 -6.00 8.34
C GLU A 20 -0.74 -5.65 9.57
N ALA A 21 -1.35 -5.05 10.59
CA ALA A 21 -0.67 -4.69 11.82
C ALA A 21 -0.14 -5.91 12.57
N GLU A 22 -0.90 -7.01 12.61
CA GLU A 22 -0.47 -8.27 13.21
C GLU A 22 0.75 -8.84 12.47
N GLY A 23 0.70 -8.92 11.13
CA GLY A 23 1.81 -9.43 10.33
C GLY A 23 3.10 -8.61 10.49
N VAL A 24 2.99 -7.29 10.60
CA VAL A 24 4.12 -6.41 10.92
C VAL A 24 4.69 -6.74 12.29
N MET A 25 3.86 -6.87 13.32
CA MET A 25 4.33 -7.16 14.68
C MET A 25 4.98 -8.54 14.81
N GLU A 26 4.49 -9.55 14.09
CA GLU A 26 5.11 -10.89 14.06
C GLU A 26 6.50 -10.83 13.43
N THR A 27 6.70 -9.97 12.44
CA THR A 27 8.01 -9.70 11.84
C THR A 27 8.93 -8.96 12.81
N VAL A 28 8.43 -7.89 13.47
CA VAL A 28 9.19 -7.14 14.50
C VAL A 28 9.64 -8.07 15.63
N ASN A 29 8.78 -8.99 16.05
CA ASN A 29 9.06 -9.96 17.10
C ASN A 29 9.96 -11.11 16.65
N GLY A 30 10.31 -11.21 15.36
CA GLY A 30 11.18 -12.24 14.81
C GLY A 30 10.52 -13.62 14.70
N LYS A 31 9.19 -13.67 14.65
CA LYS A 31 8.45 -14.93 14.43
C LYS A 31 8.33 -15.28 12.95
N VAL A 32 8.42 -14.28 12.08
CA VAL A 32 8.59 -14.43 10.63
C VAL A 32 9.72 -13.51 10.15
N ASP A 33 10.38 -13.88 9.06
CA ASP A 33 11.57 -13.17 8.58
C ASP A 33 11.24 -11.91 7.76
N ALA A 34 10.08 -11.88 7.11
CA ALA A 34 9.67 -10.79 6.23
C ALA A 34 8.15 -10.62 6.16
N PHE A 35 7.72 -9.37 5.99
CA PHE A 35 6.33 -9.00 5.72
C PHE A 35 6.18 -8.50 4.28
N VAL A 36 5.18 -9.00 3.55
CA VAL A 36 4.91 -8.63 2.17
C VAL A 36 3.54 -7.96 2.06
N TYR A 37 3.55 -6.70 1.63
CA TYR A 37 2.36 -5.90 1.38
C TYR A 37 2.70 -4.75 0.43
N ASP A 38 1.71 -3.92 0.09
CA ASP A 38 1.86 -2.79 -0.81
C ASP A 38 2.90 -1.81 -0.27
N SER A 39 3.83 -1.39 -1.14
CA SER A 39 5.02 -0.60 -0.78
C SER A 39 4.71 0.67 0.05
N PRO A 40 3.68 1.47 -0.25
CA PRO A 40 3.34 2.63 0.57
C PRO A 40 2.95 2.30 2.02
N TYR A 41 2.26 1.17 2.23
CA TYR A 41 1.92 0.72 3.58
C TYR A 41 3.18 0.30 4.34
N ASN A 42 4.05 -0.47 3.70
CA ASN A 42 5.30 -0.95 4.30
C ASN A 42 6.19 0.21 4.78
N LEU A 43 6.27 1.29 4.00
CA LEU A 43 7.01 2.48 4.42
C LEU A 43 6.45 3.08 5.72
N VAL A 44 5.13 3.23 5.82
CA VAL A 44 4.47 3.78 7.01
C VAL A 44 4.61 2.83 8.20
N ALA A 45 4.40 1.53 8.00
CA ALA A 45 4.53 0.50 9.03
C ALA A 45 5.96 0.43 9.58
N ASN A 46 6.98 0.52 8.71
CA ASN A 46 8.37 0.57 9.13
C ASN A 46 8.66 1.77 10.04
N VAL A 47 8.14 2.95 9.71
CA VAL A 47 8.31 4.17 10.51
C VAL A 47 7.53 4.11 11.83
N GLN A 48 6.30 3.59 11.83
CA GLN A 48 5.42 3.61 13.00
C GLN A 48 5.60 2.44 13.97
N ARG A 49 5.90 1.26 13.44
CA ARG A 49 5.87 -0.02 14.17
C ARG A 49 7.18 -0.80 14.08
N GLY A 50 8.09 -0.39 13.20
CA GLY A 50 9.33 -1.13 12.97
C GLY A 50 10.29 -1.12 14.15
N GLU A 51 10.17 -0.17 15.09
CA GLU A 51 10.98 -0.06 16.32
C GLU A 51 12.51 -0.08 16.06
N GLY A 52 12.95 0.30 14.85
CA GLY A 52 14.35 0.17 14.41
C GLY A 52 14.83 -1.27 14.19
N ARG A 53 13.92 -2.25 14.27
CA ARG A 53 14.17 -3.69 14.09
C ARG A 53 13.85 -4.16 12.66
N LEU A 54 13.14 -3.35 11.89
CA LEU A 54 12.81 -3.62 10.49
C LEU A 54 13.68 -2.78 9.54
N VAL A 55 13.88 -3.31 8.35
CA VAL A 55 14.41 -2.59 7.19
C VAL A 55 13.35 -2.64 6.08
N PHE A 56 13.10 -1.49 5.47
CA PHE A 56 12.21 -1.40 4.31
C PHE A 56 13.02 -1.63 3.03
N LEU A 57 12.66 -2.67 2.27
CA LEU A 57 13.17 -2.91 0.92
C LEU A 57 12.31 -2.11 -0.06
N ASP A 58 12.91 -1.09 -0.69
CA ASP A 58 12.19 -0.08 -1.48
C ASP A 58 12.03 -0.43 -2.95
N GLU A 59 12.69 -1.49 -3.44
CA GLU A 59 12.53 -2.02 -4.79
C GLU A 59 11.28 -2.92 -4.90
N PRO A 60 10.23 -2.51 -5.64
CA PRO A 60 9.05 -3.34 -5.85
C PRO A 60 9.36 -4.52 -6.77
N PHE A 61 8.82 -5.69 -6.45
CA PHE A 61 8.90 -6.88 -7.30
C PHE A 61 7.60 -7.17 -8.08
N THR A 62 6.61 -6.28 -7.99
CA THR A 62 5.37 -6.31 -8.75
C THR A 62 5.03 -4.94 -9.33
N ASP A 63 4.25 -4.93 -10.42
CA ASP A 63 3.59 -3.76 -10.97
C ASP A 63 2.07 -3.95 -10.81
N GLU A 64 1.47 -3.13 -9.95
CA GLU A 64 0.09 -3.27 -9.48
C GLU A 64 -0.70 -1.97 -9.70
N PRO A 65 -1.30 -1.77 -10.89
CA PRO A 65 -2.16 -0.61 -11.14
C PRO A 65 -3.39 -0.61 -10.22
N ILE A 66 -3.51 0.41 -9.36
CA ILE A 66 -4.67 0.58 -8.46
C ILE A 66 -5.74 1.44 -9.13
N GLY A 67 -6.99 1.00 -9.05
CA GLY A 67 -8.14 1.67 -9.67
C GLY A 67 -9.42 1.59 -8.85
N TRP A 68 -10.38 2.45 -9.18
CA TRP A 68 -11.72 2.40 -8.61
C TRP A 68 -12.56 1.37 -9.39
N ALA A 69 -13.14 0.40 -8.67
CA ALA A 69 -14.09 -0.53 -9.23
C ALA A 69 -15.49 0.11 -9.33
N ILE A 70 -16.19 -0.19 -10.42
CA ILE A 70 -17.59 0.21 -10.63
C ILE A 70 -18.43 -1.00 -11.03
N ALA A 71 -19.75 -0.90 -10.89
CA ALA A 71 -20.66 -1.91 -11.40
C ALA A 71 -20.53 -2.05 -12.93
N GLN A 72 -20.67 -3.28 -13.43
CA GLN A 72 -20.70 -3.53 -14.86
C GLN A 72 -21.98 -2.94 -15.49
N GLY A 73 -21.91 -2.59 -16.77
CA GLY A 73 -23.07 -2.09 -17.52
C GLY A 73 -23.35 -0.59 -17.38
N ASP A 74 -22.44 0.18 -16.75
CA ASP A 74 -22.58 1.64 -16.58
C ASP A 74 -21.45 2.43 -17.29
N PRO A 75 -21.50 2.57 -18.62
CA PRO A 75 -20.47 3.28 -19.37
C PRO A 75 -20.47 4.79 -19.13
N GLU A 76 -21.62 5.38 -18.77
CA GLU A 76 -21.72 6.82 -18.47
C GLU A 76 -21.01 7.14 -17.15
N PHE A 77 -21.20 6.32 -16.11
CA PHE A 77 -20.47 6.50 -14.86
C PHE A 77 -18.97 6.26 -15.03
N LEU A 78 -18.56 5.26 -15.82
CA LEU A 78 -17.16 5.05 -16.16
C LEU A 78 -16.54 6.29 -16.80
N LYS A 79 -17.24 6.90 -17.78
CA LYS A 79 -16.80 8.12 -18.45
C LYS A 79 -16.70 9.29 -17.46
N ALA A 80 -17.68 9.45 -16.58
CA ALA A 80 -17.69 10.50 -15.56
C ALA A 80 -16.50 10.37 -14.60
N ILE A 81 -16.23 9.16 -14.08
CA ILE A 81 -15.11 8.89 -13.18
C ILE A 81 -13.77 9.13 -13.86
N ASN A 82 -13.60 8.64 -15.09
CA ASN A 82 -12.37 8.86 -15.85
C ASN A 82 -12.13 10.35 -16.14
N GLY A 83 -13.20 11.10 -16.46
CA GLY A 83 -13.15 12.55 -16.64
C GLY A 83 -12.77 13.27 -15.35
N PHE A 84 -13.32 12.86 -14.21
CA PHE A 84 -12.96 13.39 -12.89
C PHE A 84 -11.48 13.14 -12.58
N LEU A 85 -10.99 11.90 -12.76
CA LEU A 85 -9.60 11.55 -12.52
C LEU A 85 -8.64 12.38 -13.40
N ALA A 86 -8.97 12.55 -14.67
CA ALA A 86 -8.20 13.37 -15.60
C ALA A 86 -8.18 14.84 -15.16
N LYS A 87 -9.33 15.38 -14.72
CA LYS A 87 -9.44 16.74 -14.21
C LYS A 87 -8.55 16.98 -12.99
N ILE A 88 -8.62 16.13 -11.96
CA ILE A 88 -7.84 16.32 -10.73
C ILE A 88 -6.32 16.13 -10.95
N LYS A 89 -5.94 15.35 -11.96
CA LYS A 89 -4.55 15.25 -12.40
C LYS A 89 -4.08 16.54 -13.09
N LYS A 90 -4.94 17.13 -13.92
CA LYS A 90 -4.64 18.37 -14.67
C LYS A 90 -4.62 19.62 -13.78
N ASP A 91 -5.56 19.74 -12.85
CA ASP A 91 -5.71 20.93 -12.00
C ASP A 91 -4.79 20.93 -10.75
N GLY A 92 -4.03 19.86 -10.56
CA GLY A 92 -3.07 19.71 -9.47
C GLY A 92 -3.65 19.24 -8.14
N ALA A 93 -4.97 19.01 -8.04
CA ALA A 93 -5.58 18.46 -6.83
C ALA A 93 -4.99 17.08 -6.47
N HIS A 94 -4.78 16.22 -7.47
CA HIS A 94 -4.13 14.92 -7.29
C HIS A 94 -2.71 15.07 -6.73
N ALA A 95 -1.92 16.00 -7.28
CA ALA A 95 -0.55 16.24 -6.82
C ALA A 95 -0.49 16.74 -5.37
N LYS A 96 -1.46 17.58 -4.96
CA LYS A 96 -1.60 18.04 -3.57
C LYS A 96 -1.91 16.87 -2.62
N LEU A 97 -2.86 16.02 -2.99
CA LEU A 97 -3.20 14.82 -2.22
C LEU A 97 -2.01 13.86 -2.12
N HIS A 98 -1.33 13.60 -3.25
CA HIS A 98 -0.15 12.76 -3.28
C HIS A 98 0.97 13.31 -2.38
N LYS A 99 1.19 14.62 -2.39
CA LYS A 99 2.17 15.25 -1.48
C LYS A 99 1.79 15.09 -0.02
N LYS A 100 0.51 15.29 0.34
CA LYS A 100 0.03 15.17 1.72
C LYS A 100 0.24 13.76 2.27
N TRP A 101 -0.16 12.73 1.52
CA TRP A 101 -0.25 11.36 2.05
C TRP A 101 0.99 10.50 1.78
N PHE A 102 1.72 10.74 0.68
CA PHE A 102 2.84 9.88 0.26
C PHE A 102 4.22 10.56 0.31
N LYS A 103 4.28 11.89 0.49
CA LYS A 103 5.55 12.64 0.58
C LYS A 103 5.73 13.40 1.91
N SER A 104 4.79 13.25 2.83
CA SER A 104 4.85 13.85 4.16
C SER A 104 4.33 12.83 5.17
N THR A 105 4.89 12.90 6.39
CA THR A 105 4.43 12.17 7.57
C THR A 105 3.68 13.09 8.55
N ASP A 106 3.42 14.36 8.19
CA ASP A 106 2.77 15.31 9.09
C ASP A 106 1.37 14.86 9.51
N TRP A 107 0.66 14.18 8.62
CA TRP A 107 -0.67 13.62 8.87
C TRP A 107 -0.66 12.56 9.98
N LEU A 108 0.49 11.94 10.30
CA LEU A 108 0.59 10.97 11.39
C LEU A 108 0.24 11.60 12.75
N LYS A 109 0.50 12.90 12.93
CA LYS A 109 0.20 13.63 14.16
C LYS A 109 -1.31 13.82 14.38
N GLU A 110 -2.12 13.72 13.32
CA GLU A 110 -3.56 13.93 13.35
C GLU A 110 -4.35 12.64 13.61
N VAL A 111 -3.70 11.48 13.51
CA VAL A 111 -4.33 10.15 13.60
C VAL A 111 -3.81 9.29 14.76
N GLN A 112 -2.94 9.84 15.59
CA GLN A 112 -2.44 9.22 16.84
C GLN A 112 -3.29 9.61 18.05
#